data_AF-B4IRR6-F1
#
_entry.id   AF-B4IRR6-F1
#
_cell.length_a   1.000
_cell.length_b   1.000
_cell.length_c   1.000
_cell.angle_alpha   90.00
_cell.angle_beta   90.00
_cell.angle_gamma   90.00
#
_symmetry.space_group_name_H-M   'P 1'
#
loop_
_entity.id
_entity.type
_entity.pdbx_description
1 polymer ?
#
loop_
_entity_poly.entity_id
_entity_poly.type
_entity_poly.pdbx_seq_one_letter_code
_entity_poly.pdbx_strand_id
1 'polypeptide(L)'
;KNTTTNKKITFWFATGGAGFCLSRALTLKMRPIAGGGKFTSIGDKIRFPDDVTMGFIIEHLLKVPLTVVDNFQFALGDPWSSYAPIRSTIRCLQLRHMKNQWT
;
A
#
# COMPACT_ATOMS: atom_id res chain seq x y z
N LYS A 1 -5.85 10.67 -33.63
CA LYS A 1 -6.82 10.28 -32.57
C LYS A 1 -6.03 10.03 -31.29
N ASN A 2 -5.94 11.03 -30.41
CA ASN A 2 -5.23 10.89 -29.14
C ASN A 2 -6.25 10.34 -28.12
N THR A 3 -6.38 9.02 -28.07
CA THR A 3 -7.26 8.35 -27.11
C THR A 3 -6.61 8.37 -25.73
N THR A 4 -6.73 9.49 -25.02
CA THR A 4 -6.61 9.54 -23.56
C THR A 4 -7.76 8.72 -22.99
N THR A 5 -7.63 7.39 -23.06
CA THR A 5 -8.41 6.48 -22.23
C THR A 5 -8.10 6.89 -20.80
N ASN A 6 -9.04 7.56 -20.15
CA ASN A 6 -9.02 7.79 -18.72
C ASN A 6 -8.90 6.39 -18.09
N LYS A 7 -7.66 5.97 -17.83
CA LYS A 7 -7.38 4.62 -17.36
C LYS A 7 -7.97 4.55 -15.96
N LYS A 8 -9.03 3.78 -15.85
CA LYS A 8 -9.69 3.49 -14.57
C LYS A 8 -8.65 2.84 -13.65
N ILE A 9 -8.04 3.63 -12.76
CA ILE A 9 -7.11 3.13 -11.77
C ILE A 9 -7.92 2.67 -10.56
N THR A 10 -7.79 1.38 -10.26
CA THR A 10 -8.41 0.73 -9.11
C THR A 10 -7.32 0.06 -8.29
N PHE A 11 -7.32 0.30 -6.98
CA PHE A 11 -6.38 -0.32 -6.05
C PHE A 11 -6.97 -0.31 -4.64
N TRP A 12 -6.47 -1.20 -3.81
CA TRP A 12 -6.75 -1.21 -2.39
C TRP A 12 -5.80 -0.27 -1.64
N PHE A 13 -6.28 0.34 -0.57
CA PHE A 13 -5.43 1.12 0.32
C PHE A 13 -5.78 0.85 1.78
N ALA A 14 -4.74 0.92 2.61
CA ALA A 14 -4.81 0.86 4.06
C ALA A 14 -5.36 2.17 4.61
N THR A 15 -6.41 2.15 5.43
CA THR A 15 -6.87 3.38 6.10
C THR A 15 -6.00 3.68 7.31
N GLY A 16 -5.42 4.87 7.37
CA GLY A 16 -4.43 5.27 8.38
C GLY A 16 -4.98 5.33 9.80
N GLY A 17 -6.30 5.48 9.96
CA GLY A 17 -6.94 5.55 11.28
C GLY A 17 -6.73 4.33 12.18
N ALA A 18 -6.41 3.16 11.62
CA ALA A 18 -6.07 1.94 12.37
C ALA A 18 -4.57 1.58 12.33
N GLY A 19 -3.78 2.31 11.54
CA GLY A 19 -2.39 1.97 11.24
C GLY A 19 -2.21 0.75 10.34
N PHE A 20 -1.02 0.62 9.75
CA PHE A 20 -0.61 -0.53 8.94
C PHE A 20 0.85 -0.90 9.25
N CYS A 21 1.19 -2.17 9.06
CA CYS A 21 2.56 -2.66 9.20
C CYS A 21 3.13 -3.03 7.83
N LEU A 22 4.33 -2.52 7.54
CA LEU A 22 5.10 -2.87 6.34
C LEU A 22 6.29 -3.73 6.73
N SER A 23 6.54 -4.80 5.98
CA SER A 23 7.79 -5.55 6.11
C SER A 23 9.00 -4.73 5.64
N ARG A 24 10.16 -4.94 6.27
CA ARG A 24 11.43 -4.30 5.88
C ARG A 24 11.74 -4.48 4.40
N ALA A 25 11.50 -5.67 3.86
CA ALA A 25 11.72 -5.97 2.44
C ALA A 25 10.86 -5.09 1.52
N LEU A 26 9.60 -4.82 1.89
CA LEU A 26 8.75 -3.92 1.15
C LEU A 26 9.21 -2.47 1.27
N THR A 27 9.56 -2.01 2.47
CA THR A 27 10.07 -0.64 2.67
C THR A 27 11.34 -0.40 1.84
N LEU A 28 12.21 -1.41 1.69
CA LEU A 28 13.38 -1.35 0.81
C LEU A 28 12.99 -1.21 -0.67
N LYS A 29 11.95 -1.92 -1.13
CA LYS A 29 11.41 -1.78 -2.49
C LYS A 29 10.74 -0.41 -2.71
N MET A 30 10.11 0.14 -1.68
CA MET A 30 9.51 1.48 -1.73
C MET A 30 10.56 2.59 -1.77
N ARG A 31 11.72 2.42 -1.12
CA ARG A 31 12.77 3.43 -0.98
C ARG A 31 13.13 4.15 -2.30
N PRO A 32 13.44 3.48 -3.43
CA PRO A 32 13.78 4.19 -4.67
C PRO A 32 12.62 5.01 -5.27
N ILE A 33 11.37 4.60 -5.02
CA ILE A 33 10.15 5.19 -5.59
C ILE A 33 9.63 6.33 -4.73
N ALA A 34 9.60 6.13 -3.42
CA ALA A 34 8.93 6.99 -2.44
C ALA A 34 9.91 7.66 -1.45
N GLY A 35 11.18 7.26 -1.43
CA GLY A 35 12.19 7.84 -0.55
C GLY A 35 12.63 9.25 -0.95
N GLY A 36 13.24 9.98 -0.01
CA GLY A 36 13.84 11.30 -0.26
C GLY A 36 12.83 12.38 -0.67
N GLY A 37 11.63 12.38 -0.07
CA GLY A 37 10.58 13.36 -0.38
C GLY A 37 9.75 13.05 -1.63
N LYS A 38 10.10 12.00 -2.40
CA LYS A 38 9.31 11.57 -3.57
C LYS A 38 7.90 11.13 -3.19
N PHE A 39 7.73 10.54 -2.00
CA PHE A 39 6.42 10.17 -1.47
C PHE A 39 5.46 11.38 -1.45
N THR A 40 5.88 12.47 -0.82
CA THR A 40 5.11 13.72 -0.74
C THR A 40 4.85 14.28 -2.13
N SER A 41 5.86 14.29 -3.02
CA SER A 41 5.68 14.74 -4.40
C SER A 41 4.66 13.89 -5.19
N ILE A 42 4.57 12.58 -4.94
CA ILE A 42 3.54 11.72 -5.55
C ILE A 42 2.17 12.08 -4.97
N GLY A 43 2.06 12.20 -3.64
CA GLY A 43 0.82 12.59 -2.95
C GLY A 43 0.27 13.92 -3.44
N ASP A 44 1.13 14.92 -3.58
CA ASP A 44 0.78 16.26 -4.09
C ASP A 44 0.29 16.20 -5.55
N LYS A 45 0.91 15.36 -6.39
CA LYS A 45 0.51 15.19 -7.79
C LYS A 45 -0.86 14.55 -7.93
N ILE A 46 -1.13 13.52 -7.11
CA ILE A 46 -2.40 12.78 -7.17
C ILE A 46 -3.49 13.45 -6.32
N ARG A 47 -3.13 14.44 -5.49
CA ARG A 47 -4.01 15.19 -4.57
C ARG A 47 -4.86 14.28 -3.67
N PHE A 48 -4.28 13.16 -3.24
CA PHE A 48 -4.90 12.21 -2.33
C PHE A 48 -4.20 12.21 -0.96
N PRO A 49 -4.91 11.85 0.13
CA PRO A 49 -4.31 11.71 1.45
C PRO A 49 -3.22 10.63 1.48
N ASP A 50 -2.31 10.73 2.46
CA ASP A 50 -1.13 9.85 2.57
C ASP A 50 -1.46 8.36 2.53
N ASP A 51 -2.53 7.95 3.20
CA ASP A 51 -3.03 6.57 3.22
C ASP A 51 -3.34 6.01 1.83
N VAL A 52 -3.96 6.85 0.99
CA VAL A 52 -4.28 6.52 -0.39
C VAL A 52 -3.00 6.54 -1.24
N THR A 53 -2.12 7.52 -1.03
CA THR A 53 -0.81 7.60 -1.70
C THR A 53 0.03 6.36 -1.42
N MET A 54 0.02 5.86 -0.18
CA MET A 54 0.67 4.61 0.21
C MET A 54 0.07 3.41 -0.53
N GLY A 55 -1.26 3.28 -0.55
CA GLY A 55 -1.93 2.22 -1.31
C GLY A 55 -1.61 2.27 -2.80
N PHE A 56 -1.56 3.47 -3.38
CA PHE A 56 -1.20 3.69 -4.78
C PHE A 56 0.23 3.22 -5.07
N ILE A 57 1.20 3.61 -4.26
CA ILE A 57 2.60 3.18 -4.46
C ILE A 57 2.74 1.66 -4.33
N ILE A 58 2.04 1.07 -3.38
CA ILE A 58 2.14 -0.36 -3.09
C ILE A 58 1.43 -1.21 -4.16
N GLU A 59 0.14 -1.01 -4.36
CA GLU A 59 -0.65 -1.84 -5.28
C GLU A 59 -0.43 -1.42 -6.74
N HIS A 60 -0.38 -0.11 -7.01
CA HIS A 60 -0.31 0.37 -8.39
C HIS A 60 1.12 0.38 -8.94
N LEU A 61 2.09 0.91 -8.19
CA LEU A 61 3.49 1.02 -8.66
C LEU A 61 4.30 -0.25 -8.38
N LEU A 62 4.22 -0.80 -7.17
CA LEU A 62 5.01 -1.96 -6.75
C LEU A 62 4.34 -3.30 -7.08
N LYS A 63 3.05 -3.31 -7.46
CA LYS A 63 2.26 -4.52 -7.76
C LYS A 63 2.27 -5.53 -6.61
N VAL A 64 2.34 -5.04 -5.36
CA VAL A 64 2.27 -5.87 -4.17
C VAL A 64 0.83 -5.82 -3.65
N PRO A 65 0.12 -6.97 -3.56
CA PRO A 65 -1.24 -6.99 -3.06
C PRO A 65 -1.27 -6.64 -1.57
N LEU A 66 -2.26 -5.85 -1.16
CA LEU A 66 -2.51 -5.58 0.26
C LEU A 66 -3.32 -6.73 0.87
N THR A 67 -2.93 -7.16 2.07
CA THR A 67 -3.64 -8.21 2.82
C THR A 67 -4.26 -7.66 4.09
N VAL A 68 -5.56 -7.90 4.29
CA VAL A 68 -6.21 -7.65 5.59
C VAL A 68 -5.76 -8.75 6.53
N VAL A 69 -5.39 -8.37 7.76
CA VAL A 69 -5.11 -9.34 8.82
C VAL A 69 -5.86 -8.90 10.06
N ASP A 70 -6.78 -9.74 10.53
CA ASP A 70 -7.62 -9.47 11.71
C ASP A 70 -6.82 -9.47 13.01
N ASN A 71 -5.66 -10.14 13.05
CA ASN A 71 -4.78 -10.17 14.23
C ASN A 71 -3.48 -9.38 13.99
N PHE A 72 -3.45 -8.12 14.45
CA PHE A 72 -2.21 -7.38 14.69
C PHE A 72 -1.58 -7.83 16.01
N GLN A 73 -1.22 -9.11 16.09
CA GLN A 73 -0.37 -9.57 17.17
C GLN A 73 1.08 -9.36 16.70
N PHE A 74 1.78 -8.43 17.35
CA PHE A 74 3.25 -8.42 17.31
C PHE A 74 3.68 -9.75 17.92
N ALA A 75 3.89 -10.75 17.07
CA ALA A 75 4.20 -12.10 17.50
C ALA A 75 5.50 -12.10 18.31
N LEU A 76 5.39 -11.97 19.63
CA LEU A 76 6.38 -12.47 20.59
C LEU A 76 6.04 -13.90 21.00
N GLY A 77 5.41 -14.70 20.12
CA GLY A 77 5.03 -16.07 20.49
C GLY A 77 4.19 -16.91 19.54
N ASP A 78 3.98 -16.55 18.27
CA ASP A 78 3.20 -17.40 17.34
C ASP A 78 4.07 -18.50 16.70
N PRO A 79 3.84 -19.81 16.98
CA PRO A 79 4.62 -20.92 16.42
C PRO A 79 4.48 -21.05 14.90
N TRP A 80 3.42 -20.49 14.32
CA TRP A 80 3.11 -20.52 12.90
C TRP A 80 3.72 -19.37 12.09
N SER A 81 4.47 -18.48 12.73
CA SER A 81 5.13 -17.36 12.03
C SER A 81 6.15 -17.81 10.97
N SER A 82 6.63 -19.06 11.01
CA SER A 82 7.48 -19.64 9.95
C SER A 82 6.72 -20.11 8.70
N TYR A 83 5.39 -20.34 8.80
CA TYR A 83 4.57 -20.81 7.67
C TYR A 83 3.84 -19.67 6.94
N ALA A 84 3.77 -18.47 7.54
CA ALA A 84 3.33 -17.29 6.82
C ALA A 84 4.40 -16.93 5.77
N PRO A 85 4.09 -16.94 4.46
CA PRO A 85 5.10 -16.67 3.45
C PRO A 85 5.71 -15.29 3.70
N ILE A 86 7.03 -15.27 3.94
CA ILE A 86 7.88 -14.08 4.14
C ILE A 86 8.03 -13.30 2.81
N ARG A 87 6.97 -13.21 2.02
CA ARG A 87 6.94 -12.45 0.79
C ARG A 87 6.04 -11.23 1.01
N SER A 88 6.69 -10.13 1.40
CA SER A 88 6.17 -8.78 1.21
C SER A 88 4.83 -8.50 1.90
N THR A 89 4.62 -9.04 3.10
CA THR A 89 3.36 -8.89 3.83
C THR A 89 3.16 -7.43 4.25
N ILE A 90 2.04 -6.87 3.83
CA ILE A 90 1.49 -5.63 4.38
C ILE A 90 0.29 -6.07 5.18
N ARG A 91 0.34 -5.79 6.48
CA ARG A 91 -0.82 -6.03 7.33
C ARG A 91 -1.53 -4.72 7.55
N CYS A 92 -2.82 -4.68 7.27
CA CYS A 92 -3.69 -3.56 7.58
C CYS A 92 -4.95 -4.06 8.26
N LEU A 93 -5.43 -3.35 9.28
CA LEU A 93 -6.63 -3.74 10.03
C LEU A 93 -7.89 -3.51 9.17
N GLN A 94 -7.81 -2.52 8.28
CA GLN A 94 -8.91 -2.09 7.43
C GLN A 94 -8.37 -1.71 6.06
N LEU A 95 -8.88 -2.36 5.00
CA LEU A 95 -8.66 -1.97 3.62
C LEU A 95 -9.90 -1.29 3.04
N ARG A 96 -9.67 -0.27 2.22
CA ARG A 96 -10.71 0.35 1.39
C ARG A 96 -10.33 0.22 -0.07
N HIS A 97 -11.35 0.08 -0.92
CA HIS A 97 -11.18 0.00 -2.37
C HIS A 97 -11.30 1.39 -2.98
N MET A 98 -10.24 1.90 -3.59
CA MET A 98 -10.31 3.09 -4.43
C MET A 98 -10.89 2.72 -5.80
N LYS A 99 -12.03 3.32 -6.14
CA LYS A 99 -12.66 3.18 -7.45
C LYS A 99 -12.73 4.53 -8.15
N ASN A 100 -11.99 4.66 -9.26
CA ASN A 100 -12.33 5.59 -10.34
C ASN A 100 -12.46 7.09 -9.97
N GLN A 101 -11.73 7.55 -8.95
CA GLN A 101 -11.67 8.96 -8.51
C GLN A 101 -10.49 9.73 -9.12
N TRP A 102 -9.84 9.17 -10.15
CA TRP A 102 -8.78 9.85 -10.89
C TRP A 102 -9.41 10.85 -11.86
N THR A 103 -9.71 12.05 -11.35
CA THR A 103 -10.16 13.20 -12.15
C THR A 103 -8.99 14.07 -12.57
#